data_AF-A0A1H5NKL9-F1
#
_entry.id   AF-A0A1H5NKL9-F1
#
_cell.length_a   1.000
_cell.length_b   1.000
_cell.length_c   1.000
_cell.angle_alpha   90.00
_cell.angle_beta   90.00
_cell.angle_gamma   90.00
#
_symmetry.space_group_name_H-M   'P 1'
#
loop_
_entity.id
_entity.type
_entity.pdbx_description
1 polymer ?
#
loop_
_entity_poly.entity_id
_entity_poly.type
_entity_poly.pdbx_seq_one_letter_code
_entity_poly.pdbx_strand_id
1 'polypeptide(L)'
;MKAATNILMFAVAVLFASISMAQNSLALYVSDSGSAALTEVQGRTSLLVLAGGNDNGQATSGSCVIAASLTAVEGGFKGNLFPVSTGINSYSEEQAQGKKINVESDFAAIVITDVDDVGICALDNSLVNRYGKILLNDKKHKIVYSEMIGLAHANALSLFKRGKKEEAIIGLSAYAENYKSAWLADKELADVVVSAINDYAYFLQENNQAAESIPLLKDIVTAQPNRAVAWLNLADSNWAVGNKNDAVKQYSEYKKLMLSVNKKSKIPSRVFERSEASSSL
;
A
#
# COMPACT_ATOMS: atom_id res chain seq x y z
N MET A 1 25.24 -49.01 52.53
CA MET A 1 25.60 -48.73 51.12
C MET A 1 24.45 -47.97 50.50
N LYS A 2 24.60 -46.65 50.33
CA LYS A 2 23.58 -45.74 49.76
C LYS A 2 23.77 -45.73 48.24
N ALA A 3 22.79 -46.20 47.48
CA ALA A 3 22.74 -46.03 46.04
C ALA A 3 22.08 -44.68 45.73
N ALA A 4 22.87 -43.73 45.23
CA ALA A 4 22.38 -42.46 44.70
C ALA A 4 22.07 -42.66 43.22
N THR A 5 20.78 -42.65 42.87
CA THR A 5 20.30 -42.75 41.50
C THR A 5 20.36 -41.35 40.87
N ASN A 6 21.31 -41.14 39.95
CA ASN A 6 21.39 -39.92 39.14
C ASN A 6 20.26 -39.92 38.11
N ILE A 7 19.29 -39.02 38.28
CA ILE A 7 18.30 -38.70 37.25
C ILE A 7 18.90 -37.57 36.39
N LEU A 8 19.33 -37.94 35.19
CA LEU A 8 19.74 -36.99 34.15
C LEU A 8 18.47 -36.43 33.48
N MET A 9 18.00 -35.26 33.93
CA MET A 9 16.99 -34.51 33.19
C MET A 9 17.61 -33.90 31.94
N PHE A 10 17.29 -34.45 30.77
CA PHE A 10 17.50 -33.78 29.49
C PHE A 10 16.41 -32.70 29.34
N ALA A 11 16.73 -31.47 29.72
CA ALA A 11 15.91 -30.30 29.38
C ALA A 11 16.18 -29.94 27.91
N VAL A 12 15.31 -30.39 27.01
CA VAL A 12 15.27 -29.89 25.62
C VAL A 12 14.66 -28.49 25.68
N ALA A 13 15.53 -27.48 25.77
CA ALA A 13 15.14 -26.10 25.57
C ALA A 13 14.82 -25.89 24.09
N VAL A 14 13.54 -26.01 23.72
CA VAL A 14 13.05 -25.55 22.42
C VAL A 14 13.06 -24.03 22.46
N LEU A 15 14.17 -23.43 22.01
CA LEU A 15 14.26 -22.01 21.67
C LEU A 15 13.35 -21.76 20.45
N PHE A 16 12.07 -21.47 20.70
CA PHE A 16 11.27 -20.73 19.74
C PHE A 16 11.87 -19.33 19.66
N ALA A 17 12.78 -19.12 18.72
CA ALA A 17 13.06 -17.78 18.22
C ALA A 17 11.77 -17.31 17.56
N SER A 18 10.94 -16.60 18.33
CA SER A 18 9.87 -15.77 17.80
C SER A 18 10.54 -14.70 16.94
N ILE A 19 10.72 -15.00 15.66
CA ILE A 19 10.92 -13.99 14.63
C ILE A 19 9.64 -13.17 14.69
N SER A 20 9.66 -12.08 15.46
CA SER A 20 8.64 -11.05 15.37
C SER A 20 8.71 -10.53 13.95
N MET A 21 7.83 -11.03 13.09
CA MET A 21 7.63 -10.41 11.79
C MET A 21 7.13 -9.01 12.09
N ALA A 22 7.99 -8.02 11.94
CA ALA A 22 7.63 -6.63 12.12
C ALA A 22 6.43 -6.35 11.22
N GLN A 23 5.27 -6.12 11.84
CA GLN A 23 4.03 -5.80 11.13
C GLN A 23 4.24 -4.50 10.34
N ASN A 24 3.72 -4.43 9.11
CA ASN A 24 3.85 -3.21 8.34
C ASN A 24 3.11 -2.07 9.05
N SER A 25 3.79 -0.95 9.25
CA SER A 25 3.25 0.20 9.96
C SER A 25 3.01 1.38 9.01
N LEU A 26 1.96 2.15 9.30
CA LEU A 26 1.63 3.39 8.61
C LEU A 26 1.35 4.48 9.65
N ALA A 27 2.15 5.53 9.64
CA ALA A 27 1.90 6.74 10.40
C ALA A 27 1.66 7.92 9.44
N LEU A 28 0.58 8.65 9.66
CA LEU A 28 0.19 9.79 8.85
C LEU A 28 0.45 11.09 9.61
N TYR A 29 0.89 12.10 8.87
CA TYR A 29 1.24 13.40 9.40
C TYR A 29 0.70 14.50 8.50
N VAL A 30 0.41 15.66 9.10
CA VAL A 30 -0.07 16.85 8.39
C VAL A 30 0.62 18.11 8.90
N SER A 31 0.88 19.04 8.00
CA SER A 31 1.36 20.39 8.26
C SER A 31 0.35 21.40 7.71
N ASP A 32 0.64 22.69 7.85
CA ASP A 32 -0.09 23.76 7.17
C ASP A 32 0.09 23.74 5.65
N SER A 33 1.21 23.20 5.17
CA SER A 33 1.59 23.23 3.74
C SER A 33 1.55 21.87 3.04
N GLY A 34 1.01 20.83 3.68
CA GLY A 34 0.88 19.50 3.07
C GLY A 34 0.87 18.34 4.05
N SER A 35 1.12 17.13 3.54
CA SER A 35 0.92 15.85 4.24
C SER A 35 2.13 14.94 4.09
N ALA A 36 2.30 14.01 5.01
CA ALA A 36 3.32 12.98 4.92
C ALA A 36 2.85 11.63 5.45
N ALA A 37 3.47 10.57 4.93
CA ALA A 37 3.28 9.20 5.40
C ALA A 37 4.64 8.57 5.67
N LEU A 38 4.83 8.07 6.89
CA LEU A 38 5.95 7.24 7.28
C LEU A 38 5.47 5.78 7.26
N THR A 39 6.12 4.95 6.46
CA THR A 39 5.81 3.52 6.37
C THR A 39 7.00 2.70 6.84
N GLU A 40 6.72 1.58 7.50
CA GLU A 40 7.72 0.56 7.78
C GLU A 40 7.25 -0.75 7.18
N VAL A 41 8.01 -1.30 6.24
CA VAL A 41 7.68 -2.53 5.53
C VAL A 41 8.90 -3.43 5.50
N GLN A 42 8.79 -4.64 6.03
CA GLN A 42 9.91 -5.60 6.10
C GLN A 42 11.20 -4.99 6.72
N GLY A 43 11.05 -4.16 7.77
CA GLY A 43 12.16 -3.45 8.43
C GLY A 43 12.77 -2.30 7.62
N ARG A 44 12.17 -1.92 6.48
CA ARG A 44 12.56 -0.73 5.70
C ARG A 44 11.61 0.42 6.02
N THR A 45 12.16 1.52 6.51
CA THR A 45 11.42 2.76 6.73
C THR A 45 11.45 3.62 5.48
N SER A 46 10.29 4.10 5.04
CA SER A 46 10.17 5.05 3.93
C SER A 46 9.30 6.24 4.32
N LEU A 47 9.59 7.39 3.72
CA LEU A 47 8.80 8.60 3.88
C LEU A 47 8.28 9.05 2.52
N LEU A 48 6.99 9.33 2.42
CA LEU A 48 6.35 9.99 1.28
C LEU A 48 5.82 11.34 1.76
N VAL A 49 6.14 12.41 1.05
CA VAL A 49 5.75 13.78 1.43
C VAL A 49 5.11 14.46 0.25
N LEU A 50 3.99 15.13 0.50
CA LEU A 50 3.40 16.15 -0.35
C LEU A 50 3.54 17.49 0.35
N ALA A 51 4.13 18.48 -0.31
CA ALA A 51 4.22 19.85 0.18
C ALA A 51 3.81 20.85 -0.90
N GLY A 52 3.54 22.10 -0.51
CA GLY A 52 3.08 23.18 -1.40
C GLY A 52 1.57 23.16 -1.63
N GLY A 53 0.80 22.62 -0.68
CA GLY A 53 -0.65 22.75 -0.66
C GLY A 53 -1.10 24.13 -0.19
N ASN A 54 -2.34 24.51 -0.47
CA ASN A 54 -2.96 25.71 0.12
C ASN A 54 -3.23 25.53 1.63
N ASP A 55 -3.77 26.54 2.32
CA ASP A 55 -4.09 26.48 3.77
C ASP A 55 -5.03 25.33 4.18
N ASN A 56 -5.71 24.70 3.20
CA ASN A 56 -6.55 23.52 3.39
C ASN A 56 -5.82 22.20 3.10
N GLY A 57 -4.51 22.25 2.83
CA GLY A 57 -3.67 21.13 2.44
C GLY A 57 -3.84 20.66 0.99
N GLN A 58 -4.64 21.35 0.16
CA GLN A 58 -4.94 20.90 -1.21
C GLN A 58 -3.80 21.21 -2.16
N ALA A 59 -3.47 20.28 -3.06
CA ALA A 59 -2.41 20.48 -4.05
C ALA A 59 -2.63 21.73 -4.93
N THR A 60 -1.55 22.45 -5.21
CA THR A 60 -1.49 23.65 -6.04
C THR A 60 -0.48 23.48 -7.18
N SER A 61 -0.32 24.49 -8.04
CA SER A 61 0.74 24.51 -9.06
C SER A 61 2.16 24.49 -8.48
N GLY A 62 2.32 24.82 -7.19
CA GLY A 62 3.60 24.72 -6.46
C GLY A 62 3.77 23.41 -5.68
N SER A 63 2.82 22.47 -5.80
CA SER A 63 2.92 21.22 -5.06
C SER A 63 4.04 20.32 -5.55
N CYS A 64 4.74 19.69 -4.62
CA CYS A 64 5.79 18.73 -4.90
C CYS A 64 5.64 17.48 -4.04
N VAL A 65 5.88 16.32 -4.66
CA VAL A 65 5.98 15.04 -3.99
C VAL A 65 7.43 14.57 -3.99
N ILE A 66 7.91 14.17 -2.82
CA ILE A 66 9.19 13.47 -2.66
C ILE A 66 8.98 12.15 -1.93
N ALA A 67 9.87 11.20 -2.15
CA ALA A 67 9.92 10.00 -1.33
C ALA A 67 11.35 9.61 -1.02
N ALA A 68 11.56 9.07 0.18
CA ALA A 68 12.88 8.76 0.70
C ALA A 68 12.91 7.40 1.40
N SER A 69 14.01 6.68 1.23
CA SER A 69 14.36 5.55 2.10
C SER A 69 15.12 6.10 3.30
N LEU A 70 14.72 5.68 4.50
CA LEU A 70 15.20 6.23 5.76
C LEU A 70 16.02 5.21 6.55
N THR A 71 17.04 5.72 7.24
CA THR A 71 17.84 5.01 8.24
C THR A 71 17.70 5.75 9.56
N ALA A 72 17.34 5.03 10.63
CA ALA A 72 17.21 5.59 11.96
C ALA A 72 18.57 6.10 12.48
N VAL A 73 18.54 7.27 13.10
CA VAL A 73 19.66 7.90 13.82
C VAL A 73 19.15 8.44 15.15
N GLU A 74 20.07 8.89 16.02
CA GLU A 74 19.65 9.58 17.25
C GLU A 74 18.77 10.79 16.89
N GLY A 75 17.58 10.87 17.48
CA GLY A 75 16.63 11.97 17.28
C GLY A 75 15.78 11.91 16.00
N GLY A 76 15.93 10.89 15.14
CA GLY A 76 15.10 10.76 13.94
C GLY A 76 15.71 9.87 12.85
N PHE A 77 15.80 10.41 11.64
CA PHE A 77 16.18 9.69 10.43
C PHE A 77 17.07 10.52 9.51
N LYS A 78 17.94 9.82 8.77
CA LYS A 78 18.58 10.32 7.56
C LYS A 78 18.15 9.44 6.39
N GLY A 79 18.03 10.02 5.21
CA GLY A 79 17.58 9.27 4.05
C GLY A 79 18.15 9.72 2.73
N ASN A 80 17.88 8.91 1.71
CA ASN A 80 18.15 9.23 0.32
C ASN A 80 16.82 9.24 -0.44
N LEU A 81 16.64 10.22 -1.32
CA LEU A 81 15.48 10.26 -2.20
C LEU A 81 15.53 9.09 -3.19
N PHE A 82 14.37 8.60 -3.58
CA PHE A 82 14.21 7.59 -4.63
C PHE A 82 13.18 8.09 -5.67
N PRO A 83 13.25 7.64 -6.93
CA PRO A 83 12.37 8.14 -7.99
C PRO A 83 10.89 7.97 -7.64
N VAL A 84 10.10 8.98 -7.97
CA VAL A 84 8.64 8.95 -7.81
C VAL A 84 7.98 9.28 -9.14
N SER A 85 6.83 8.65 -9.40
CA SER A 85 5.97 8.96 -10.53
C SER A 85 4.54 9.18 -10.07
N THR A 86 4.09 10.42 -10.03
CA THR A 86 2.72 10.80 -9.63
C THR A 86 2.10 11.77 -10.64
N GLY A 87 0.81 12.08 -10.44
CA GLY A 87 0.14 13.15 -11.18
C GLY A 87 0.58 14.57 -10.82
N ILE A 88 1.36 14.75 -9.75
CA ILE A 88 1.86 16.07 -9.30
C ILE A 88 3.22 16.35 -9.94
N ASN A 89 4.19 15.49 -9.67
CA ASN A 89 5.51 15.51 -10.30
C ASN A 89 6.02 14.08 -10.50
N SER A 90 6.99 13.95 -11.39
CA SER A 90 7.72 12.71 -11.63
C SER A 90 9.20 13.01 -11.85
N TYR A 91 10.09 12.18 -11.30
CA TYR A 91 11.53 12.33 -11.46
C TYR A 91 12.24 10.97 -11.51
N SER A 92 13.36 10.93 -12.25
CA SER A 92 14.10 9.71 -12.55
C SER A 92 15.05 9.28 -11.43
N GLU A 93 15.63 8.07 -11.57
CA GLU A 93 16.69 7.58 -10.68
C GLU A 93 17.91 8.52 -10.72
N GLU A 94 18.27 9.03 -11.89
CA GLU A 94 19.36 10.00 -12.07
C GLU A 94 19.08 11.31 -11.32
N GLN A 95 17.85 11.82 -11.41
CA GLN A 95 17.47 13.04 -10.68
C GLN A 95 17.49 12.82 -9.16
N ALA A 96 17.11 11.65 -8.67
CA ALA A 96 17.10 11.32 -7.24
C ALA A 96 18.49 10.98 -6.68
N GLN A 97 19.44 10.60 -7.54
CA GLN A 97 20.71 10.03 -7.13
C GLN A 97 21.53 11.00 -6.28
N GLY A 98 21.92 10.55 -5.09
CA GLY A 98 22.76 11.32 -4.15
C GLY A 98 22.01 12.40 -3.37
N LYS A 99 20.73 12.62 -3.66
CA LYS A 99 19.88 13.58 -2.94
C LYS A 99 19.46 13.02 -1.60
N LYS A 100 19.60 13.84 -0.56
CA LYS A 100 19.43 13.44 0.84
C LYS A 100 18.30 14.18 1.51
N ILE A 101 17.82 13.60 2.61
CA ILE A 101 16.85 14.21 3.51
C ILE A 101 17.27 13.96 4.96
N ASN A 102 17.08 14.95 5.83
CA ASN A 102 17.20 14.83 7.28
C ASN A 102 15.82 15.07 7.91
N VAL A 103 15.45 14.18 8.83
CA VAL A 103 14.14 14.19 9.48
C VAL A 103 14.35 14.00 10.97
N GLU A 104 13.98 14.97 11.79
CA GLU A 104 13.86 14.77 13.24
C GLU A 104 12.49 14.15 13.54
N SER A 105 12.38 13.34 14.59
CA SER A 105 11.10 12.77 14.98
C SER A 105 10.96 12.61 16.49
N ASP A 106 9.73 12.82 16.95
CA ASP A 106 9.29 12.44 18.28
C ASP A 106 7.97 11.63 18.19
N PHE A 107 7.31 11.41 19.33
CA PHE A 107 6.06 10.65 19.37
C PHE A 107 4.87 11.37 18.70
N ALA A 108 4.93 12.68 18.56
CA ALA A 108 3.86 13.57 18.13
C ALA A 108 4.08 14.18 16.74
N ALA A 109 5.29 14.16 16.18
CA ALA A 109 5.60 14.78 14.89
C ALA A 109 6.87 14.24 14.23
N ILE A 110 7.00 14.56 12.95
CA ILE A 110 8.27 14.58 12.22
C ILE A 110 8.58 16.02 11.81
N VAL A 111 9.85 16.37 11.74
CA VAL A 111 10.33 17.66 11.23
C VAL A 111 11.33 17.38 10.14
N ILE A 112 11.02 17.76 8.90
CA ILE A 112 11.99 17.72 7.82
C ILE A 112 12.86 18.96 8.00
N THR A 113 14.14 18.77 8.32
CA THR A 113 15.06 19.88 8.62
C THR A 113 15.91 20.28 7.44
N ASP A 114 16.10 19.37 6.48
CA ASP A 114 16.88 19.59 5.28
C ASP A 114 16.50 18.56 4.20
N VAL A 115 16.45 19.00 2.95
CA VAL A 115 16.22 18.15 1.77
C VAL A 115 16.94 18.72 0.56
N ASP A 116 17.70 17.89 -0.14
CA ASP A 116 18.25 18.23 -1.45
C ASP A 116 17.20 17.88 -2.51
N ASP A 117 16.39 18.85 -2.90
CA ASP A 117 15.31 18.71 -3.88
C ASP A 117 15.54 19.54 -5.16
N VAL A 118 16.74 20.11 -5.31
CA VAL A 118 17.09 20.96 -6.46
C VAL A 118 16.93 20.18 -7.76
N GLY A 119 16.09 20.66 -8.67
CA GLY A 119 15.78 19.98 -9.93
C GLY A 119 14.71 18.88 -9.82
N ILE A 120 14.11 18.71 -8.64
CA ILE A 120 12.91 17.89 -8.41
C ILE A 120 11.71 18.80 -8.10
N CYS A 121 11.88 19.74 -7.18
CA CYS A 121 10.83 20.67 -6.74
C CYS A 121 11.15 22.12 -7.13
N ALA A 122 10.12 22.97 -7.17
CA ALA A 122 10.28 24.42 -7.28
C ALA A 122 10.90 24.98 -5.98
N LEU A 123 11.64 26.09 -6.08
CA LEU A 123 12.40 26.67 -4.96
C LEU A 123 11.55 27.19 -3.79
N ASP A 124 10.26 27.41 -4.01
CA ASP A 124 9.29 27.93 -3.04
C ASP A 124 8.46 26.83 -2.36
N ASN A 125 8.86 25.56 -2.50
CA ASN A 125 8.18 24.47 -1.83
C ASN A 125 8.37 24.53 -0.30
N SER A 126 7.39 24.01 0.43
CA SER A 126 7.37 24.02 1.90
C SER A 126 7.70 22.66 2.50
N LEU A 127 8.67 21.93 1.91
CA LEU A 127 9.04 20.59 2.38
C LEU A 127 9.70 20.62 3.77
N VAL A 128 10.55 21.62 4.03
CA VAL A 128 11.16 21.83 5.34
C VAL A 128 10.10 22.40 6.27
N ASN A 129 9.44 21.52 7.01
CA ASN A 129 8.33 21.87 7.89
C ASN A 129 8.16 20.82 9.01
N ARG A 130 7.36 21.18 10.02
CA ARG A 130 6.89 20.28 11.07
C ARG A 130 5.55 19.67 10.66
N TYR A 131 5.51 18.34 10.56
CA TYR A 131 4.31 17.59 10.29
C TYR A 131 3.83 16.90 11.58
N GLY A 132 2.66 17.29 12.07
CA GLY A 132 2.03 16.71 13.26
C GLY A 132 1.37 15.37 12.95
N LYS A 133 1.61 14.37 13.82
CA LYS A 133 1.05 13.03 13.70
C LYS A 133 -0.47 13.06 13.87
N ILE A 134 -1.18 12.37 12.98
CA ILE A 134 -2.64 12.28 13.00
C ILE A 134 -3.06 10.98 13.68
N LEU A 135 -3.87 11.11 14.73
CA LEU A 135 -4.46 9.94 15.40
C LEU A 135 -5.55 9.31 14.54
N LEU A 136 -5.74 8.00 14.66
CA LEU A 136 -6.69 7.24 13.85
C LEU A 136 -8.14 7.76 13.91
N ASN A 137 -8.55 8.30 15.06
CA ASN A 137 -9.90 8.80 15.29
C ASN A 137 -10.09 10.26 14.86
N ASP A 138 -9.03 10.93 14.38
CA ASP A 138 -9.13 12.29 13.86
C ASP A 138 -9.85 12.28 12.51
N LYS A 139 -10.74 13.25 12.28
CA LYS A 139 -11.45 13.41 11.01
C LYS A 139 -10.49 13.62 9.83
N LYS A 140 -9.33 14.24 10.06
CA LYS A 140 -8.29 14.45 9.05
C LYS A 140 -7.63 13.14 8.63
N HIS A 141 -7.65 12.11 9.47
CA HIS A 141 -6.97 10.84 9.20
C HIS A 141 -7.42 10.22 7.89
N LYS A 142 -8.74 10.12 7.66
CA LYS A 142 -9.26 9.51 6.42
C LYS A 142 -8.91 10.32 5.16
N ILE A 143 -8.86 11.65 5.28
CA ILE A 143 -8.55 12.56 4.18
C ILE A 143 -7.08 12.42 3.80
N VAL A 144 -6.18 12.53 4.78
CA VAL A 144 -4.74 12.38 4.58
C VAL A 144 -4.40 10.95 4.15
N TYR A 145 -5.08 9.94 4.68
CA TYR A 145 -4.93 8.56 4.22
C TYR A 145 -5.24 8.45 2.72
N SER A 146 -6.37 8.99 2.27
CA SER A 146 -6.80 8.94 0.87
C SER A 146 -5.84 9.71 -0.05
N GLU A 147 -5.30 10.83 0.40
CA GLU A 147 -4.30 11.58 -0.34
C GLU A 147 -3.00 10.78 -0.49
N MET A 148 -2.47 10.25 0.62
CA MET A 148 -1.21 9.52 0.65
C MET A 148 -1.29 8.18 -0.10
N ILE A 149 -2.38 7.43 0.03
CA ILE A 149 -2.56 6.20 -0.76
C ILE A 149 -2.72 6.51 -2.25
N GLY A 150 -3.33 7.65 -2.63
CA GLY A 150 -3.44 8.05 -4.03
C GLY A 150 -2.08 8.31 -4.67
N LEU A 151 -1.17 8.99 -3.96
CA LEU A 151 0.20 9.21 -4.40
C LEU A 151 1.00 7.91 -4.47
N ALA A 152 0.91 7.07 -3.42
CA ALA A 152 1.58 5.77 -3.38
C ALA A 152 1.08 4.85 -4.51
N HIS A 153 -0.23 4.86 -4.79
CA HIS A 153 -0.84 4.08 -5.87
C HIS A 153 -0.36 4.51 -7.24
N ALA A 154 -0.31 5.81 -7.52
CA ALA A 154 0.22 6.32 -8.78
C ALA A 154 1.68 5.86 -9.01
N ASN A 155 2.51 5.96 -7.97
CA ASN A 155 3.90 5.53 -8.05
C ASN A 155 4.03 4.01 -8.22
N ALA A 156 3.30 3.22 -7.43
CA ALA A 156 3.29 1.77 -7.52
C ALA A 156 2.80 1.27 -8.89
N LEU A 157 1.79 1.91 -9.47
CA LEU A 157 1.32 1.57 -10.81
C LEU A 157 2.39 1.83 -11.88
N SER A 158 3.16 2.91 -11.75
CA SER A 158 4.29 3.22 -12.63
C SER A 158 5.41 2.18 -12.50
N LEU A 159 5.77 1.81 -11.27
CA LEU A 159 6.74 0.76 -10.98
C LEU A 159 6.30 -0.59 -11.57
N PHE A 160 5.05 -0.99 -11.33
CA PHE A 160 4.50 -2.24 -11.83
C PHE A 160 4.56 -2.32 -13.37
N LYS A 161 4.17 -1.24 -14.06
CA LYS A 161 4.25 -1.13 -15.54
C LYS A 161 5.68 -1.24 -16.07
N ARG A 162 6.69 -0.87 -15.27
CA ARG A 162 8.12 -1.00 -15.60
C ARG A 162 8.70 -2.37 -15.22
N GLY A 163 7.87 -3.32 -14.80
CA GLY A 163 8.29 -4.65 -14.38
C GLY A 163 8.82 -4.74 -12.95
N LYS A 164 8.81 -3.63 -12.20
CA LYS A 164 9.26 -3.54 -10.80
C LYS A 164 8.15 -3.99 -9.84
N LYS A 165 7.74 -5.25 -9.97
CA LYS A 165 6.57 -5.83 -9.27
C LYS A 165 6.70 -5.76 -7.75
N GLU A 166 7.84 -6.21 -7.20
CA GLU A 166 8.09 -6.23 -5.76
C GLU A 166 8.07 -4.82 -5.16
N GLU A 167 8.71 -3.86 -5.84
CA GLU A 167 8.73 -2.46 -5.39
C GLU A 167 7.33 -1.82 -5.40
N ALA A 168 6.49 -2.19 -6.39
CA ALA A 168 5.09 -1.76 -6.42
C ALA A 168 4.26 -2.32 -5.25
N ILE A 169 4.50 -3.59 -4.87
CA ILE A 169 3.86 -4.24 -3.73
C ILE A 169 4.31 -3.56 -2.42
N ILE A 170 5.62 -3.42 -2.21
CA ILE A 170 6.20 -2.78 -1.02
C ILE A 170 5.67 -1.35 -0.86
N GLY A 171 5.58 -0.59 -1.95
CA GLY A 171 5.09 0.80 -1.92
C GLY A 171 3.63 0.95 -1.47
N LEU A 172 2.81 -0.11 -1.58
CA LEU A 172 1.40 -0.09 -1.21
C LEU A 172 1.04 -0.93 0.01
N SER A 173 1.90 -1.85 0.46
CA SER A 173 1.53 -2.84 1.47
C SER A 173 1.09 -2.22 2.80
N ALA A 174 1.82 -1.21 3.29
CA ALA A 174 1.46 -0.52 4.54
C ALA A 174 0.08 0.15 4.45
N TYR A 175 -0.30 0.69 3.30
CA TYR A 175 -1.64 1.24 3.09
C TYR A 175 -2.68 0.13 3.03
N ALA A 176 -2.42 -0.92 2.25
CA ALA A 176 -3.35 -2.04 2.06
C ALA A 176 -3.60 -2.85 3.33
N GLU A 177 -2.68 -2.84 4.30
CA GLU A 177 -2.88 -3.49 5.60
C GLU A 177 -3.54 -2.58 6.65
N ASN A 178 -3.64 -1.27 6.38
CA ASN A 178 -4.13 -0.28 7.34
C ASN A 178 -5.39 0.49 6.88
N TYR A 179 -5.99 0.17 5.72
CA TYR A 179 -7.28 0.76 5.35
C TYR A 179 -8.40 0.33 6.31
N LYS A 180 -9.46 1.14 6.41
CA LYS A 180 -10.71 0.72 7.06
C LYS A 180 -11.71 0.29 6.00
N SER A 181 -12.30 -0.90 6.14
CA SER A 181 -13.27 -1.42 5.16
C SER A 181 -14.48 -0.49 4.96
N ALA A 182 -14.84 0.32 5.96
CA ALA A 182 -15.86 1.37 5.83
C ALA A 182 -15.52 2.43 4.75
N TRP A 183 -14.24 2.68 4.47
CA TRP A 183 -13.81 3.64 3.45
C TRP A 183 -14.05 3.13 2.02
N LEU A 184 -14.23 1.81 1.83
CA LEU A 184 -14.56 1.24 0.52
C LEU A 184 -15.97 1.59 0.06
N ALA A 185 -16.85 2.03 0.97
CA ALA A 185 -18.21 2.50 0.68
C ALA A 185 -18.38 4.02 0.91
N ASP A 186 -17.32 4.73 1.29
CA ASP A 186 -17.35 6.18 1.52
C ASP A 186 -17.46 6.92 0.17
N LYS A 187 -18.41 7.84 0.03
CA LYS A 187 -18.70 8.53 -1.23
C LYS A 187 -17.56 9.38 -1.76
N GLU A 188 -16.68 9.86 -0.88
CA GLU A 188 -15.58 10.75 -1.25
C GLU A 188 -14.29 9.97 -1.49
N LEU A 189 -14.09 8.88 -0.75
CA LEU A 189 -12.80 8.16 -0.71
C LEU A 189 -12.79 6.86 -1.51
N ALA A 190 -13.96 6.25 -1.74
CA ALA A 190 -14.06 4.90 -2.31
C ALA A 190 -13.32 4.78 -3.65
N ASP A 191 -13.42 5.78 -4.52
CA ASP A 191 -12.78 5.71 -5.84
C ASP A 191 -11.26 5.54 -5.74
N VAL A 192 -10.61 6.31 -4.87
CA VAL A 192 -9.16 6.26 -4.66
C VAL A 192 -8.78 4.97 -3.92
N VAL A 193 -9.41 4.70 -2.78
CA VAL A 193 -9.05 3.56 -1.93
C VAL A 193 -9.33 2.24 -2.64
N VAL A 194 -10.52 2.05 -3.22
CA VAL A 194 -10.87 0.79 -3.89
C VAL A 194 -9.96 0.56 -5.11
N SER A 195 -9.57 1.61 -5.83
CA SER A 195 -8.64 1.46 -6.96
C SER A 195 -7.24 1.04 -6.52
N ALA A 196 -6.71 1.68 -5.48
CA ALA A 196 -5.41 1.31 -4.92
C ALA A 196 -5.40 -0.13 -4.38
N ILE A 197 -6.42 -0.52 -3.59
CA ILE A 197 -6.50 -1.87 -3.01
C ILE A 197 -6.74 -2.94 -4.08
N ASN A 198 -7.57 -2.66 -5.10
CA ASN A 198 -7.80 -3.60 -6.20
C ASN A 198 -6.53 -3.85 -7.02
N ASP A 199 -5.76 -2.79 -7.30
CA ASP A 199 -4.51 -2.91 -8.05
C ASP A 199 -3.42 -3.57 -7.20
N TYR A 200 -3.33 -3.26 -5.91
CA TYR A 200 -2.46 -3.98 -4.99
C TYR A 200 -2.77 -5.49 -4.96
N ALA A 201 -4.05 -5.85 -4.87
CA ALA A 201 -4.48 -7.25 -4.96
C ALA A 201 -4.08 -7.91 -6.29
N TYR A 202 -4.15 -7.18 -7.40
CA TYR A 202 -3.66 -7.65 -8.70
C TYR A 202 -2.12 -7.79 -8.71
N PHE A 203 -1.37 -6.87 -8.11
CA PHE A 203 0.09 -6.96 -8.01
C PHE A 203 0.51 -8.21 -7.23
N LEU A 204 -0.18 -8.52 -6.13
CA LEU A 204 0.03 -9.75 -5.36
C LEU A 204 -0.19 -11.01 -6.21
N GLN A 205 -1.30 -11.08 -6.97
CA GLN A 205 -1.55 -12.21 -7.88
C GLN A 205 -0.41 -12.39 -8.88
N GLU A 206 0.03 -11.29 -9.48
CA GLU A 206 1.11 -11.24 -10.47
C GLU A 206 2.49 -11.54 -9.90
N ASN A 207 2.60 -11.66 -8.58
CA ASN A 207 3.79 -12.05 -7.83
C ASN A 207 3.64 -13.42 -7.13
N ASN A 208 2.67 -14.23 -7.55
CA ASN A 208 2.36 -15.55 -6.96
C ASN A 208 1.84 -15.51 -5.50
N GLN A 209 1.36 -14.35 -5.05
CA GLN A 209 0.77 -14.12 -3.73
C GLN A 209 -0.76 -14.03 -3.81
N ALA A 210 -1.36 -15.00 -4.52
CA ALA A 210 -2.80 -15.00 -4.77
C ALA A 210 -3.62 -15.16 -3.48
N ALA A 211 -3.11 -15.87 -2.47
CA ALA A 211 -3.82 -16.09 -1.22
C ALA A 211 -4.03 -14.78 -0.43
N GLU A 212 -3.02 -13.93 -0.42
CA GLU A 212 -2.96 -12.64 0.27
C GLU A 212 -3.95 -11.63 -0.32
N SER A 213 -4.23 -11.74 -1.62
CA SER A 213 -5.19 -10.87 -2.32
C SER A 213 -6.66 -11.14 -1.99
N ILE A 214 -7.00 -12.38 -1.58
CA ILE A 214 -8.40 -12.82 -1.38
C ILE A 214 -9.16 -11.99 -0.34
N PRO A 215 -8.66 -11.75 0.89
CA PRO A 215 -9.39 -10.96 1.88
C PRO A 215 -9.66 -9.53 1.39
N LEU A 216 -8.69 -8.90 0.73
CA LEU A 216 -8.82 -7.55 0.18
C LEU A 216 -9.91 -7.48 -0.89
N LEU A 217 -9.93 -8.46 -1.79
CA LEU A 217 -10.91 -8.52 -2.87
C LEU A 217 -12.32 -8.85 -2.35
N LYS A 218 -12.43 -9.68 -1.28
CA LYS A 218 -13.71 -9.94 -0.59
C LYS A 218 -14.29 -8.66 0.02
N ASP A 219 -13.46 -7.85 0.68
CA ASP A 219 -13.86 -6.55 1.22
C ASP A 219 -14.38 -5.62 0.10
N ILE A 220 -13.66 -5.55 -1.03
CA ILE A 220 -14.05 -4.73 -2.17
C ILE A 220 -15.38 -5.18 -2.76
N VAL A 221 -15.57 -6.46 -3.09
CA VAL A 221 -16.81 -6.91 -3.73
C VAL A 221 -18.02 -6.83 -2.79
N THR A 222 -17.78 -6.85 -1.48
CA THR A 222 -18.82 -6.62 -0.47
C THR A 222 -19.25 -5.16 -0.45
N ALA A 223 -18.30 -4.22 -0.48
CA ALA A 223 -18.60 -2.78 -0.46
C ALA A 223 -19.04 -2.23 -1.83
N GLN A 224 -18.53 -2.80 -2.93
CA GLN A 224 -18.67 -2.33 -4.30
C GLN A 224 -19.05 -3.50 -5.24
N PRO A 225 -20.25 -4.10 -5.07
CA PRO A 225 -20.64 -5.31 -5.79
C PRO A 225 -20.73 -5.13 -7.31
N ASN A 226 -20.86 -3.90 -7.81
CA ASN A 226 -20.88 -3.59 -9.24
C ASN A 226 -19.47 -3.45 -9.87
N ARG A 227 -18.39 -3.54 -9.09
CA ARG A 227 -17.01 -3.43 -9.58
C ARG A 227 -16.56 -4.75 -10.23
N ALA A 228 -16.93 -4.93 -11.50
CA ALA A 228 -16.67 -6.16 -12.25
C ALA A 228 -15.20 -6.65 -12.16
N VAL A 229 -14.22 -5.77 -12.30
CA VAL A 229 -12.79 -6.15 -12.26
C VAL A 229 -12.41 -6.79 -10.93
N ALA A 230 -12.98 -6.35 -9.80
CA ALA A 230 -12.70 -6.95 -8.49
C ALA A 230 -13.23 -8.38 -8.39
N TRP A 231 -14.40 -8.68 -8.99
CA TRP A 231 -14.92 -10.05 -9.08
C TRP A 231 -14.03 -10.94 -9.95
N LEU A 232 -13.52 -10.43 -11.07
CA LEU A 232 -12.59 -11.18 -11.91
C LEU A 232 -11.30 -11.51 -11.15
N ASN A 233 -10.72 -10.51 -10.50
CA ASN A 233 -9.52 -10.67 -9.70
C ASN A 233 -9.77 -11.67 -8.55
N LEU A 234 -10.90 -11.58 -7.86
CA LEU A 234 -11.25 -12.51 -6.77
C LEU A 234 -11.37 -13.96 -7.27
N ALA A 235 -11.98 -14.14 -8.44
CA ALA A 235 -12.11 -15.44 -9.09
C ALA A 235 -10.75 -16.01 -9.49
N ASP A 236 -9.89 -15.20 -10.11
CA ASP A 236 -8.54 -15.59 -10.50
C ASP A 236 -7.69 -16.01 -9.28
N SER A 237 -7.78 -15.27 -8.16
CA SER A 237 -7.10 -15.63 -6.91
C SER A 237 -7.61 -16.94 -6.33
N ASN A 238 -8.92 -17.10 -6.18
CA ASN A 238 -9.50 -18.35 -5.66
C ASN A 238 -9.17 -19.53 -6.58
N TRP A 239 -9.14 -19.33 -7.89
CA TRP A 239 -8.76 -20.37 -8.83
C TRP A 239 -7.30 -20.81 -8.65
N ALA A 240 -6.40 -19.85 -8.44
CA ALA A 240 -4.96 -20.07 -8.26
C ALA A 240 -4.65 -20.86 -6.98
N VAL A 241 -5.37 -20.57 -5.88
CA VAL A 241 -5.18 -21.28 -4.60
C VAL A 241 -5.99 -22.58 -4.48
N GLY A 242 -6.70 -22.99 -5.54
CA GLY A 242 -7.46 -24.25 -5.57
C GLY A 242 -8.90 -24.18 -5.05
N ASN A 243 -9.39 -22.99 -4.65
CA ASN A 243 -10.77 -22.76 -4.23
C ASN A 243 -11.73 -22.67 -5.44
N LYS A 244 -11.78 -23.73 -6.26
CA LYS A 244 -12.49 -23.75 -7.55
C LYS A 244 -13.97 -23.42 -7.42
N ASN A 245 -14.65 -23.96 -6.40
CA ASN A 245 -16.09 -23.74 -6.19
C ASN A 245 -16.44 -22.25 -5.99
N ASP A 246 -15.60 -21.52 -5.25
CA ASP A 246 -15.79 -20.09 -5.05
C ASP A 246 -15.43 -19.30 -6.31
N ALA A 247 -14.34 -19.70 -6.98
CA ALA A 247 -13.91 -19.08 -8.23
C ALA A 247 -14.99 -19.15 -9.32
N VAL A 248 -15.66 -20.29 -9.51
CA VAL A 248 -16.76 -20.45 -10.49
C VAL A 248 -17.87 -19.44 -10.23
N LYS A 249 -18.31 -19.30 -8.98
CA LYS A 249 -19.37 -18.34 -8.59
C LYS A 249 -18.94 -16.91 -8.89
N GLN A 250 -17.71 -16.57 -8.59
CA GLN A 250 -17.15 -15.23 -8.80
C GLN A 250 -16.97 -14.90 -10.30
N TYR A 251 -16.52 -15.86 -11.11
CA TYR A 251 -16.49 -15.73 -12.58
C TYR A 251 -17.89 -15.50 -13.14
N SER A 252 -18.90 -16.18 -12.58
CA SER A 252 -20.29 -16.04 -13.01
C SER A 252 -20.84 -14.64 -12.72
N GLU A 253 -20.56 -14.07 -11.54
CA GLU A 253 -20.91 -12.68 -11.23
C GLU A 253 -20.17 -11.67 -12.11
N TYR A 254 -18.87 -11.87 -12.36
CA TYR A 254 -18.12 -11.04 -13.31
C TYR A 254 -18.76 -11.08 -14.72
N LYS A 255 -19.05 -12.27 -15.24
CA LYS A 255 -19.68 -12.48 -16.55
C LYS A 255 -21.02 -11.73 -16.62
N LYS A 256 -21.86 -11.87 -15.60
CA LYS A 256 -23.15 -11.17 -15.48
C LYS A 256 -23.00 -9.64 -15.51
N LEU A 257 -22.07 -9.09 -14.74
CA LEU A 257 -21.79 -7.64 -14.73
C LEU A 257 -21.28 -7.13 -16.07
N MET A 258 -20.42 -7.88 -16.77
CA MET A 258 -19.91 -7.48 -18.07
C MET A 258 -20.99 -7.53 -19.16
N LEU A 259 -21.91 -8.50 -19.08
CA LEU A 259 -23.03 -8.62 -20.00
C LEU A 259 -24.06 -7.50 -19.79
N SER A 260 -24.34 -7.10 -18.55
CA SER A 260 -25.32 -6.03 -18.26
C SER A 260 -24.93 -4.66 -18.83
N VAL A 261 -23.62 -4.44 -19.05
CA VAL A 261 -23.08 -3.22 -19.68
C VAL A 261 -22.62 -3.43 -21.12
N ASN A 262 -23.10 -4.49 -21.80
CA ASN A 262 -22.80 -4.81 -23.20
C ASN A 262 -21.30 -4.96 -23.54
N LYS A 263 -20.48 -5.40 -22.57
CA LYS A 263 -19.03 -5.60 -22.74
C LYS A 263 -18.64 -7.09 -22.92
N LYS A 264 -19.49 -7.88 -23.57
CA LYS A 264 -19.26 -9.32 -23.83
C LYS A 264 -17.90 -9.61 -24.46
N SER A 265 -17.47 -8.78 -25.42
CA SER A 265 -16.20 -8.94 -26.13
C SER A 265 -14.96 -8.72 -25.25
N LYS A 266 -15.11 -8.15 -24.05
CA LYS A 266 -14.02 -7.92 -23.09
C LYS A 266 -13.93 -9.02 -22.02
N ILE A 267 -14.82 -10.02 -22.05
CA ILE A 267 -14.79 -11.14 -21.11
C ILE A 267 -13.66 -12.10 -21.53
N PRO A 268 -12.64 -12.37 -20.67
CA PRO A 268 -11.58 -13.31 -20.98
C PRO A 268 -12.11 -14.74 -21.21
N SER A 269 -11.49 -15.51 -22.12
CA SER A 269 -11.96 -16.88 -22.45
C SER A 269 -12.05 -17.78 -21.21
N ARG A 270 -11.05 -17.67 -20.31
CA ARG A 270 -10.99 -18.42 -19.04
C ARG A 270 -12.26 -18.29 -18.19
N VAL A 271 -12.98 -17.17 -18.30
CA VAL A 271 -14.22 -16.97 -17.55
C VAL A 271 -15.29 -17.94 -18.04
N PHE A 272 -15.43 -18.12 -19.36
CA PHE A 272 -16.38 -19.08 -19.92
C PHE A 272 -16.01 -20.50 -19.53
N GLU A 273 -14.76 -20.90 -19.80
CA GLU A 273 -14.20 -22.23 -19.50
C GLU A 273 -14.38 -22.62 -18.03
N ARG A 274 -14.15 -21.68 -17.10
CA ARG A 274 -14.16 -21.94 -15.66
C ARG A 274 -15.52 -21.72 -15.01
N SER A 275 -16.44 -20.98 -15.65
CA SER A 275 -17.81 -20.80 -15.15
C SER A 275 -18.72 -22.01 -15.42
N GLU A 276 -18.37 -22.85 -16.40
CA GLU A 276 -19.20 -23.99 -16.84
C GLU A 276 -18.73 -25.34 -16.24
N ALA A 277 -17.55 -25.37 -15.62
CA ALA A 277 -16.94 -26.58 -15.04
C ALA A 277 -17.70 -27.16 -13.82
N SER A 278 -18.83 -26.58 -13.40
CA SER A 278 -19.68 -27.09 -12.31
C SER A 278 -20.91 -27.86 -12.80
N SER A 279 -21.12 -27.97 -14.12
CA SER A 279 -22.29 -28.67 -14.69
C SER A 279 -22.04 -30.15 -15.00
N SER A 280 -20.89 -30.70 -14.59
CA SER A 280 -20.46 -32.07 -14.95
C SER A 280 -19.88 -32.87 -13.77
N LEU A 281 -20.38 -32.64 -12.55
CA LEU A 281 -20.16 -33.52 -11.38
C LEU A 281 -21.51 -33.92 -10.78
#